data_AF-A0A1J3FYP1-F1
#
_entry.id   AF-A0A1J3FYP1-F1
#
_cell.length_a   1.000
_cell.length_b   1.000
_cell.length_c   1.000
_cell.angle_alpha   90.00
_cell.angle_beta   90.00
_cell.angle_gamma   90.00
#
_symmetry.space_group_name_H-M   'P 1'
#
loop_
_entity.id
_entity.type
_entity.pdbx_description
1 polymer ?
#
loop_
_entity_poly.entity_id
_entity_poly.type
_entity_poly.pdbx_seq_one_letter_code
_entity_poly.pdbx_strand_id
1 'polypeptide(L)'
;CLVRSLDDTTMVTLGPCNSSEPWSYTKKTIRIKGQNLCLQSNGAQNRVTMTKTSCSTPGSIWQTISASRLHLASTTSNKTSLCLDVDGTNNVVANDCKCLSKDSSCEPMSQWFKIIKATRPLKSSRLYKQMSSLENLSAKSDLL
;
A
#
# COMPACT_ATOMS: atom_id res chain seq x y z
N CYS A 1 10.27 0.26 1.92
CA CYS A 1 8.94 -0.04 2.49
C CYS A 1 7.93 0.94 1.92
N LEU A 2 6.63 0.60 1.93
CA LEU A 2 5.57 1.53 1.52
C LEU A 2 5.50 2.72 2.49
N VAL A 3 5.54 3.93 1.96
CA VAL A 3 5.44 5.19 2.70
C VAL A 3 4.44 6.09 1.97
N ARG A 4 3.57 6.78 2.70
CA ARG A 4 2.69 7.79 2.10
C ARG A 4 3.46 9.10 1.92
N SER A 5 3.21 9.81 0.84
CA SER A 5 3.80 11.14 0.62
C SER A 5 3.33 12.12 1.70
N LEU A 6 4.21 13.04 2.09
CA LEU A 6 3.91 14.12 3.02
C LEU A 6 3.11 15.23 2.35
N ASP A 7 3.36 15.47 1.06
CA ASP A 7 2.71 16.52 0.28
C ASP A 7 1.31 16.10 -0.19
N ASP A 8 1.15 14.81 -0.52
CA ASP A 8 -0.13 14.21 -0.88
C ASP A 8 -0.30 12.85 -0.18
N THR A 9 -1.08 12.85 0.90
CA THR A 9 -1.29 11.65 1.72
C THR A 9 -2.11 10.54 1.03
N THR A 10 -2.57 10.77 -0.21
CA THR A 10 -3.16 9.74 -1.07
C THR A 10 -2.12 8.98 -1.89
N MET A 11 -0.93 9.53 -2.05
CA MET A 11 0.15 8.93 -2.85
C MET A 11 1.05 8.03 -2.02
N VAL A 12 1.51 6.94 -2.63
CA VAL A 12 2.42 5.96 -2.01
C VAL A 12 3.71 5.84 -2.81
N THR A 13 4.83 5.78 -2.10
CA THR A 13 6.18 5.59 -2.64
C THR A 13 6.93 4.51 -1.86
N LEU A 14 8.06 4.05 -2.40
CA LEU A 14 9.07 3.39 -1.59
C LEU A 14 9.89 4.41 -0.82
N GLY A 15 10.10 4.12 0.47
CA GLY A 15 11.02 4.87 1.31
C GLY A 15 11.59 4.04 2.46
N PRO A 16 12.37 4.69 3.34
CA PRO A 16 12.93 4.07 4.52
C PRO A 16 11.86 3.42 5.40
N CYS A 17 12.11 2.19 5.87
CA CYS A 17 11.13 1.43 6.66
C CYS A 17 10.85 2.02 8.05
N ASN A 18 11.69 2.91 8.55
CA ASN A 18 11.44 3.69 9.78
C ASN A 18 10.49 4.88 9.54
N SER A 19 10.26 5.28 8.29
CA SER A 19 9.27 6.31 7.91
C SER A 19 7.91 5.72 7.54
N SER A 20 7.82 4.38 7.43
CA SER A 20 6.60 3.67 7.07
C SER A 20 5.57 3.71 8.20
N GLU A 21 4.32 3.97 7.84
CA GLU A 21 3.19 3.90 8.76
C GLU A 21 2.89 2.45 9.17
N PRO A 22 2.15 2.25 10.28
CA PRO A 22 1.68 0.92 10.62
C PRO A 22 0.63 0.46 9.60
N TRP A 23 1.02 -0.41 8.69
CA TRP A 23 0.11 -1.07 7.76
C TRP A 23 -0.53 -2.30 8.41
N SER A 24 -1.71 -2.69 7.92
CA SER A 24 -2.38 -3.95 8.23
C SER A 24 -2.78 -4.65 6.95
N TYR A 25 -2.72 -5.98 6.96
CA TYR A 25 -3.16 -6.83 5.86
C TYR A 25 -4.22 -7.80 6.35
N THR A 26 -5.49 -7.48 6.08
CA THR A 26 -6.65 -8.24 6.60
C THR A 26 -7.65 -8.44 5.47
N LYS A 27 -8.19 -9.65 5.32
CA LYS A 27 -9.11 -10.01 4.23
C LYS A 27 -8.58 -9.57 2.84
N LYS A 28 -7.27 -9.73 2.61
CA LYS A 28 -6.58 -9.33 1.38
C LYS A 28 -6.57 -7.82 1.08
N THR A 29 -6.91 -6.97 2.07
CA THR A 29 -6.82 -5.51 1.94
C THR A 29 -5.58 -4.99 2.64
N ILE A 30 -4.83 -4.09 2.00
CA ILE A 30 -3.70 -3.38 2.60
C ILE A 30 -4.21 -2.03 3.09
N ARG A 31 -4.15 -1.80 4.41
CA ARG A 31 -4.73 -0.60 5.05
C ARG A 31 -3.75 0.07 5.98
N ILE A 32 -3.94 1.36 6.23
CA ILE A 32 -3.33 2.00 7.40
C ILE A 32 -4.05 1.52 8.65
N LYS A 33 -3.30 1.01 9.63
CA LYS A 33 -3.86 0.47 10.88
C LYS A 33 -4.60 1.57 11.63
N GLY A 34 -5.84 1.30 11.99
CA GLY A 34 -6.72 2.26 12.69
C GLY A 34 -7.43 3.26 11.78
N GLN A 35 -7.24 3.20 10.45
CA GLN A 35 -7.91 4.11 9.51
C GLN A 35 -8.75 3.33 8.47
N ASN A 36 -9.81 3.97 7.98
CA ASN A 36 -10.57 3.51 6.81
C ASN A 36 -9.91 3.95 5.51
N LEU A 37 -8.61 3.69 5.39
CA LEU A 37 -7.80 4.05 4.24
C LEU A 37 -7.06 2.81 3.73
N CYS A 38 -7.30 2.45 2.46
CA CYS A 38 -6.73 1.26 1.82
C CYS A 38 -6.04 1.57 0.51
N LEU A 39 -5.10 0.70 0.15
CA LEU A 39 -4.36 0.72 -1.09
C LEU A 39 -5.25 0.31 -2.27
N GLN A 40 -5.32 1.12 -3.31
CA GLN A 40 -6.18 0.97 -4.48
C GLN A 40 -5.36 1.01 -5.77
N SER A 41 -5.56 0.01 -6.62
CA SER A 41 -5.12 0.04 -8.02
C SER A 41 -6.04 0.93 -8.86
N ASN A 42 -5.44 1.78 -9.69
CA ASN A 42 -6.14 2.64 -10.65
C ASN A 42 -6.04 2.12 -12.09
N GLY A 43 -5.60 0.88 -12.27
CA GLY A 43 -5.40 0.26 -13.58
C GLY A 43 -3.93 0.10 -13.95
N ALA A 44 -3.68 -0.52 -15.11
CA ALA A 44 -2.32 -0.82 -15.57
C ALA A 44 -1.55 0.47 -15.84
N GLN A 45 -0.26 0.48 -15.51
CA GLN A 45 0.67 1.61 -15.68
C GLN A 45 0.27 2.88 -14.93
N ASN A 46 -0.71 2.79 -14.01
CA ASN A 46 -1.16 3.90 -13.20
C ASN A 46 -0.59 3.82 -11.79
N ARG A 47 -0.48 4.97 -11.13
CA ARG A 47 -0.11 5.04 -9.72
C ARG A 47 -1.15 4.31 -8.87
N VAL A 48 -0.65 3.62 -7.86
CA VAL A 48 -1.48 3.07 -6.78
C VAL A 48 -1.67 4.17 -5.75
N THR A 49 -2.91 4.36 -5.31
CA THR A 49 -3.28 5.43 -4.38
C THR A 49 -3.98 4.88 -3.15
N MET A 50 -4.18 5.73 -2.16
CA MET A 50 -4.97 5.44 -0.98
C MET A 50 -6.40 5.94 -1.17
N THR A 51 -7.40 5.10 -0.90
CA THR A 51 -8.83 5.44 -1.00
C THR A 51 -9.56 5.26 0.32
N LYS A 52 -10.56 6.13 0.57
CA LYS A 52 -11.51 6.02 1.69
C LYS A 52 -12.86 5.41 1.28
N THR A 53 -13.14 5.28 -0.01
CA THR A 53 -14.49 4.98 -0.52
C THR A 53 -14.91 3.53 -0.25
N SER A 54 -14.13 2.55 -0.69
CA SER A 54 -14.43 1.14 -0.43
C SER A 54 -13.20 0.25 -0.64
N CYS A 55 -12.76 -0.38 0.45
CA CYS A 55 -11.68 -1.35 0.44
C CYS A 55 -12.09 -2.75 -0.02
N SER A 56 -13.34 -2.89 -0.47
CA SER A 56 -13.90 -4.16 -0.96
C SER A 56 -14.00 -4.17 -2.50
N THR A 57 -13.64 -3.07 -3.16
CA THR A 57 -13.59 -3.02 -4.62
C THR A 57 -12.47 -3.92 -5.15
N PRO A 58 -12.59 -4.49 -6.36
CA PRO A 58 -11.57 -5.38 -6.91
C PRO A 58 -10.15 -4.77 -6.91
N GLY A 59 -10.04 -3.47 -7.21
CA GLY A 59 -8.78 -2.70 -7.17
C GLY A 59 -8.14 -2.56 -5.78
N SER A 60 -8.90 -2.78 -4.69
CA SER A 60 -8.44 -2.69 -3.30
C SER A 60 -8.08 -4.06 -2.70
N ILE A 61 -8.36 -5.14 -3.43
CA ILE A 61 -8.01 -6.50 -3.03
C ILE A 61 -6.65 -6.84 -3.61
N TRP A 62 -5.70 -7.18 -2.74
CA TRP A 62 -4.33 -7.55 -3.08
C TRP A 62 -4.03 -8.96 -2.57
N GLN A 63 -3.82 -9.90 -3.48
CA GLN A 63 -3.57 -11.31 -3.17
C GLN A 63 -2.14 -11.72 -3.53
N THR A 64 -1.52 -12.53 -2.69
CA THR A 64 -0.25 -13.18 -3.03
C THR A 64 -0.48 -14.27 -4.07
N ILE A 65 0.14 -14.18 -5.26
CA ILE A 65 -0.15 -15.11 -6.37
C ILE A 65 1.02 -16.03 -6.76
N SER A 66 2.26 -15.69 -6.45
CA SER A 66 3.42 -16.53 -6.79
C SER A 66 3.74 -17.57 -5.71
N ALA A 67 4.48 -18.62 -6.07
CA ALA A 67 4.97 -19.61 -5.11
C ALA A 67 5.82 -18.98 -3.99
N SER A 68 6.62 -17.96 -4.32
CA SER A 68 7.38 -17.15 -3.34
C SER A 68 6.51 -16.28 -2.45
N ARG A 69 5.23 -16.08 -2.80
CA ARG A 69 4.28 -15.17 -2.16
C ARG A 69 4.71 -13.70 -2.13
N LEU A 70 5.63 -13.30 -3.01
CA LEU A 70 6.15 -11.93 -3.12
C LEU A 70 5.38 -11.07 -4.13
N HIS A 71 4.67 -11.67 -5.07
CA HIS A 71 3.82 -10.92 -6.00
C HIS A 71 2.46 -10.66 -5.35
N LEU A 72 2.17 -9.39 -5.08
CA LEU A 72 0.85 -8.93 -4.63
C LEU A 72 0.06 -8.43 -5.83
N ALA A 73 -0.97 -9.16 -6.23
CA ALA A 73 -1.78 -8.84 -7.38
C ALA A 73 -3.18 -8.36 -6.99
N SER A 74 -3.66 -7.35 -7.71
CA SER A 74 -5.05 -6.91 -7.72
C SER A 74 -5.72 -7.33 -9.01
N THR A 75 -6.94 -7.87 -8.91
CA THR A 75 -7.74 -8.26 -10.07
C THR A 75 -8.60 -7.08 -10.49
N THR A 76 -8.42 -6.61 -11.72
CA THR A 76 -9.26 -5.56 -12.29
C THR A 76 -10.67 -6.09 -12.56
N SER A 77 -11.63 -5.19 -12.82
CA SER A 77 -12.99 -5.57 -13.25
C SER A 77 -12.99 -6.48 -14.48
N ASN A 78 -11.95 -6.37 -15.32
CA ASN A 78 -11.79 -7.13 -16.56
C ASN A 78 -11.08 -8.47 -16.35
N LYS A 79 -10.92 -8.93 -15.09
CA LYS A 79 -10.24 -10.16 -14.68
C LYS A 79 -8.73 -10.21 -14.99
N THR A 80 -8.14 -9.11 -15.45
CA THR A 80 -6.68 -8.98 -15.58
C THR A 80 -6.06 -8.81 -14.20
N SER A 81 -4.97 -9.54 -13.91
CA SER A 81 -4.24 -9.40 -12.65
C SER A 81 -3.06 -8.46 -12.83
N LEU A 82 -3.06 -7.37 -12.07
CA LEU A 82 -1.97 -6.40 -12.03
C LEU A 82 -1.21 -6.55 -10.71
N CYS A 83 0.11 -6.66 -10.80
CA CYS A 83 0.98 -6.73 -9.64
C CYS A 83 1.35 -5.33 -9.15
N LEU A 84 1.47 -5.22 -7.83
CA LEU A 84 2.09 -4.08 -7.18
C LEU A 84 3.54 -4.01 -7.67
N ASP A 85 3.95 -2.83 -8.12
CA ASP A 85 5.24 -2.60 -8.76
C ASP A 85 5.80 -1.24 -8.32
N VAL A 86 7.06 -1.00 -8.65
CA VAL A 86 7.77 0.25 -8.37
C VAL A 86 8.45 0.75 -9.63
N ASP A 87 8.21 2.01 -9.97
CA ASP A 87 8.88 2.65 -11.10
C ASP A 87 10.29 3.16 -10.77
N GLY A 88 11.01 3.65 -11.78
CA GLY A 88 12.38 4.18 -11.63
C GLY A 88 12.51 5.41 -10.73
N THR A 89 11.40 5.99 -10.28
CA THR A 89 11.35 7.15 -9.38
C THR A 89 10.78 6.79 -8.00
N ASN A 90 10.75 5.50 -7.66
CA ASN A 90 10.23 4.95 -6.40
C ASN A 90 8.71 5.12 -6.20
N ASN A 91 7.96 5.43 -7.25
CA ASN A 91 6.51 5.48 -7.15
C ASN A 91 5.94 4.07 -7.13
N VAL A 92 4.91 3.86 -6.32
CA VAL A 92 4.19 2.59 -6.32
C VAL A 92 3.11 2.65 -7.41
N VAL A 93 3.18 1.69 -8.32
CA VAL A 93 2.32 1.58 -9.51
C VAL A 93 1.74 0.17 -9.62
N ALA A 94 0.77 -0.02 -10.52
CA ALA A 94 0.22 -1.33 -10.84
C ALA A 94 0.56 -1.70 -12.29
N ASN A 95 1.24 -2.82 -12.51
CA ASN A 95 1.66 -3.29 -13.83
C ASN A 95 1.32 -4.75 -14.04
N ASP A 96 1.45 -5.24 -15.27
CA ASP A 96 1.38 -6.66 -15.54
C ASP A 96 2.40 -7.42 -14.69
N CYS A 97 1.99 -8.58 -14.19
CA CYS A 97 2.82 -9.37 -13.31
C CYS A 97 4.01 -9.97 -14.08
N LYS A 98 5.22 -9.68 -13.60
CA LYS A 98 6.48 -10.16 -14.17
C LYS A 98 6.78 -11.58 -13.69
N CYS A 99 7.49 -12.34 -14.53
CA CYS A 99 8.15 -13.60 -14.18
C CYS A 99 7.24 -14.64 -13.52
N LEU A 100 5.98 -14.69 -13.95
CA LEU A 100 5.06 -15.78 -13.65
C LEU A 100 5.23 -16.97 -14.62
N SER A 101 5.90 -16.74 -15.75
CA SER A 101 6.35 -17.76 -16.69
C SER A 101 7.73 -18.31 -16.29
N LYS A 102 8.17 -19.41 -16.93
CA LYS A 102 9.48 -20.06 -16.65
C LYS A 102 10.67 -19.39 -17.34
N ASP A 103 10.60 -18.09 -17.61
CA ASP A 103 11.68 -17.35 -18.26
C ASP A 103 12.77 -16.98 -17.24
N SER A 104 13.98 -17.50 -17.45
CA SER A 104 15.14 -17.28 -16.57
C SER A 104 15.79 -15.90 -16.73
N SER A 105 15.48 -15.17 -17.81
CA SER A 105 15.98 -13.81 -18.06
C SER A 105 15.08 -12.72 -17.47
N CYS A 106 13.94 -13.12 -16.90
CA CYS A 106 12.95 -12.20 -16.39
C CYS A 106 13.34 -11.65 -15.00
N GLU A 107 13.24 -10.33 -14.84
CA GLU A 107 13.60 -9.60 -13.61
C GLU A 107 12.35 -9.17 -12.80
N PRO A 108 11.99 -9.88 -11.71
CA PRO A 108 10.77 -9.61 -10.95
C PRO A 108 10.97 -8.64 -9.77
N MET A 109 12.22 -8.20 -9.51
CA MET A 109 12.60 -7.57 -8.24
C MET A 109 11.76 -6.33 -7.89
N SER A 110 11.34 -5.54 -8.89
CA SER A 110 10.50 -4.36 -8.68
C SER A 110 9.09 -4.69 -8.17
N GLN A 111 8.63 -5.94 -8.34
CA GLN A 111 7.31 -6.45 -7.94
C GLN A 111 7.35 -7.35 -6.69
N TRP A 112 8.52 -7.47 -6.04
CA TRP A 112 8.65 -8.30 -4.85
C TRP A 112 8.36 -7.53 -3.57
N PHE A 113 7.16 -7.75 -3.05
CA PHE A 113 6.70 -7.18 -1.80
C PHE A 113 6.48 -8.28 -0.76
N LYS A 114 7.11 -8.11 0.40
CA LYS A 114 6.92 -9.01 1.54
C LYS A 114 6.02 -8.37 2.58
N ILE A 115 4.91 -9.04 2.89
CA ILE A 115 4.09 -8.70 4.06
C ILE A 115 4.78 -9.25 5.30
N ILE A 116 5.06 -8.38 6.27
CA ILE A 116 5.74 -8.73 7.52
C ILE A 116 4.90 -8.30 8.73
N LYS A 117 5.01 -9.05 9.83
CA LYS A 117 4.56 -8.58 11.14
C LYS A 117 5.65 -7.69 11.73
N ALA A 118 5.44 -6.38 11.70
CA ALA A 118 6.37 -5.44 12.32
C ALA A 118 6.28 -5.54 13.86
N THR A 119 7.41 -5.78 14.52
CA THR A 119 7.56 -5.74 15.99
C THR A 119 8.03 -4.38 16.48
N ARG A 120 8.28 -3.44 15.57
CA ARG A 120 8.71 -2.08 15.92
C ARG A 120 7.63 -1.43 16.77
N PRO A 121 7.99 -0.75 17.88
CA PRO A 121 7.06 0.12 18.58
C PRO A 121 6.46 1.08 17.55
N LEU A 122 5.18 1.42 17.69
CA LEU A 122 4.51 2.45 16.90
C LEU A 122 5.15 3.81 17.21
N LYS A 123 6.41 4.04 16.81
CA LYS A 123 6.98 5.37 16.71
C LYS A 123 6.37 5.97 15.46
N SER A 124 5.15 6.45 15.65
CA SER A 124 4.47 7.45 14.86
C SER A 124 5.34 8.05 13.76
N SER A 125 4.98 7.81 12.50
CA SER A 125 5.36 8.69 11.40
C SER A 125 5.02 10.15 11.77
N ARG A 126 5.68 11.16 11.19
CA ARG A 126 5.29 12.57 11.41
C ARG A 126 3.79 12.79 11.20
N LEU A 127 3.21 12.10 10.21
CA LEU A 127 1.78 12.10 9.92
C LEU A 127 0.92 11.55 11.06
N TYR A 128 1.31 10.46 11.72
CA TYR A 128 0.62 9.99 12.92
C TYR A 128 0.73 11.01 14.06
N LYS A 129 1.86 11.72 14.21
CA LYS A 129 1.99 12.79 15.23
C LYS A 129 1.03 13.92 14.92
N GLN A 130 0.95 14.35 13.67
CA GLN A 130 0.02 15.39 13.20
C GLN A 130 -1.45 14.99 13.38
N MET A 131 -1.85 13.77 12.98
CA MET A 131 -3.23 13.29 13.18
C MET A 131 -3.58 13.14 14.66
N SER A 132 -2.70 12.57 15.49
CA SER A 132 -2.93 12.48 16.96
C SER A 132 -3.02 13.86 17.63
N SER A 133 -2.30 14.86 17.10
CA SER A 133 -2.40 16.24 17.59
C SER A 133 -3.74 16.88 17.22
N LEU A 134 -4.29 16.58 16.03
CA LEU A 134 -5.59 17.09 15.58
C LEU A 134 -6.76 16.43 16.32
N GLU A 135 -6.69 15.12 16.57
CA GLU A 135 -7.68 14.40 17.41
C GLU A 135 -7.74 14.97 18.84
N ASN A 136 -6.57 15.27 19.43
CA ASN A 136 -6.49 15.91 20.75
C ASN A 136 -7.00 17.37 20.77
N LEU A 137 -7.02 18.05 19.64
CA LEU A 137 -7.59 19.41 19.51
C LEU A 137 -9.12 19.35 19.39
N SER A 138 -9.65 18.42 18.60
CA SER A 138 -11.10 18.17 18.49
C SER A 138 -11.72 17.76 19.82
N ALA A 139 -11.07 16.86 20.56
CA ALA A 139 -11.56 16.42 21.86
C ALA A 139 -11.60 17.54 22.92
N LYS A 140 -10.82 18.62 22.74
CA LYS A 140 -10.83 19.79 23.63
C LYS A 140 -11.89 20.83 23.28
N SER A 141 -12.32 20.92 22.02
CA SER A 141 -13.41 21.83 21.63
C SER A 141 -14.78 21.33 22.07
N ASP A 142 -14.96 20.02 22.26
CA ASP A 142 -16.22 19.41 22.71
C ASP A 142 -16.41 19.47 24.25
N LEU A 143 -15.49 20.12 24.97
CA LEU A 143 -15.49 20.29 26.43
C LEU A 143 -15.67 21.76 26.87
N LEU A 144 -16.01 22.66 25.93
CA LEU A 144 -16.31 24.07 26.18
C LEU A 144 -17.75 24.41 25.76
#